data_AF-A0A7D5T8I1-F1
#
_entry.id   AF-A0A7D5T8I1-F1
#
_cell.length_a   1.000
_cell.length_b   1.000
_cell.length_c   1.000
_cell.angle_alpha   90.00
_cell.angle_beta   90.00
_cell.angle_gamma   90.00
#
_symmetry.space_group_name_H-M   'P 1'
#
loop_
_entity.id
_entity.type
_entity.pdbx_description
1 polymer ?
#
loop_
_entity_poly.entity_id
_entity_poly.type
_entity_poly.pdbx_seq_one_letter_code
_entity_poly.pdbx_strand_id
1 'polypeptide(L)'
;MSTRDRRVHLALKWHHLDNLSVEEIRERFEQEGIGSYARSTVRDYLNEQPKEEVIEAIEQRHADVRLQIAEREEQLYQRAREAELEATEDQPIVRVVPKTERVRRDRETPKRVPDWEIVDIDDPDRPEWASERDVIVRFTGDETRVQPGEEYPVQAVDGSPRYTKEFDGLQRDQPDRKSRAMARQEQSSHLQAKGDALGVYKERVELEGSLETESTVGLDEETKEIAREVLRERYSEGDDGE
;
A
#
# COMPACT_ATOMS: atom_id res chain seq x y z
N MET A 1 21.01 -47.21 3.82
CA MET A 1 19.94 -47.34 2.80
C MET A 1 20.39 -48.33 1.74
N SER A 2 19.55 -49.29 1.33
CA SER A 2 19.89 -50.18 0.22
C SER A 2 19.85 -49.44 -1.13
N THR A 3 20.50 -49.99 -2.16
CA THR A 3 20.46 -49.42 -3.52
C THR A 3 19.05 -49.42 -4.10
N ARG A 4 18.19 -50.37 -3.70
CA ARG A 4 16.75 -50.35 -4.03
C ARG A 4 16.02 -49.22 -3.30
N ASP A 5 16.25 -49.08 -2.01
CA ASP A 5 15.64 -48.03 -1.18
C ASP A 5 15.90 -46.63 -1.71
N ARG A 6 17.12 -46.39 -2.20
CA ARG A 6 17.51 -45.12 -2.82
C ARG A 6 16.72 -44.85 -4.10
N ARG A 7 16.52 -45.88 -4.94
CA ARG A 7 15.76 -45.76 -6.20
C ARG A 7 14.28 -45.53 -5.96
N VAL A 8 13.69 -46.24 -5.00
CA VAL A 8 12.29 -46.02 -4.57
C VAL A 8 12.09 -44.60 -4.09
N HIS A 9 12.97 -44.13 -3.21
CA HIS A 9 12.92 -42.76 -2.70
C HIS A 9 13.03 -41.71 -3.83
N LEU A 10 13.96 -41.89 -4.78
CA LEU A 10 14.09 -40.98 -5.92
C LEU A 10 12.85 -41.00 -6.84
N ALA A 11 12.28 -42.18 -7.11
CA ALA A 11 11.07 -42.30 -7.93
C ALA A 11 9.88 -41.59 -7.27
N LEU A 12 9.65 -41.82 -5.98
CA LEU A 12 8.60 -41.16 -5.21
C LEU A 12 8.81 -39.64 -5.15
N LYS A 13 10.06 -39.20 -4.93
CA LYS A 13 10.41 -37.77 -4.93
C LYS A 13 10.08 -37.11 -6.27
N TRP A 14 10.53 -37.69 -7.38
CA TRP A 14 10.27 -37.15 -8.73
C TRP A 14 8.80 -37.20 -9.11
N HIS A 15 8.08 -38.24 -8.69
CA HIS A 15 6.66 -38.35 -8.93
C HIS A 15 5.86 -37.29 -8.16
N HIS A 16 6.11 -37.15 -6.85
CA HIS A 16 5.30 -36.27 -6.01
C HIS A 16 5.75 -34.80 -6.02
N LEU A 17 7.06 -34.54 -6.12
CA LEU A 17 7.57 -33.16 -6.11
C LEU A 17 7.63 -32.55 -7.51
N ASP A 18 8.07 -33.32 -8.50
CA ASP A 18 8.29 -32.83 -9.87
C ASP A 18 7.16 -33.24 -10.83
N ASN A 19 6.14 -33.96 -10.33
CA ASN A 19 4.95 -34.40 -11.07
C ASN A 19 5.25 -35.23 -12.33
N LEU A 20 6.38 -35.96 -12.30
CA LEU A 20 6.84 -36.77 -13.43
C LEU A 20 6.01 -38.05 -13.58
N SER A 21 5.72 -38.39 -14.83
CA SER A 21 5.09 -39.65 -15.23
C SER A 21 6.05 -40.84 -15.10
N VAL A 22 5.50 -42.06 -15.11
CA VAL A 22 6.28 -43.32 -15.05
C VAL A 22 7.34 -43.38 -16.18
N GLU A 23 6.97 -42.95 -17.38
CA GLU A 23 7.85 -42.90 -18.54
C GLU A 23 8.98 -41.88 -18.35
N GLU A 24 8.69 -40.70 -17.84
CA GLU A 24 9.69 -39.65 -17.61
C GLU A 24 10.65 -40.01 -16.46
N ILE A 25 10.14 -40.63 -15.39
CA ILE A 25 10.96 -41.15 -14.29
C ILE A 25 11.95 -42.21 -14.80
N ARG A 26 11.48 -43.10 -15.68
CA ARG A 26 12.34 -44.12 -16.32
C ARG A 26 13.45 -43.45 -17.13
N GLU A 27 13.10 -42.50 -17.99
CA GLU A 27 14.07 -41.78 -18.81
C GLU A 27 15.07 -41.01 -17.94
N ARG A 28 14.61 -40.43 -16.84
CA ARG A 28 15.46 -39.74 -15.87
C ARG A 28 16.45 -40.69 -15.17
N PHE A 29 16.03 -41.91 -14.82
CA PHE A 29 16.96 -42.93 -14.30
C PHE A 29 18.06 -43.30 -15.30
N GLU A 30 17.73 -43.33 -16.59
CA GLU A 30 18.71 -43.60 -17.66
C GLU A 30 19.65 -42.41 -17.88
N GLN A 31 19.12 -41.19 -17.93
CA GLN A 31 19.89 -39.96 -18.08
C GLN A 31 20.87 -39.72 -16.93
N GLU A 32 20.46 -40.00 -15.69
CA GLU A 32 21.31 -39.87 -14.50
C GLU A 32 22.27 -41.06 -14.31
N GLY A 33 22.26 -42.05 -15.21
CA GLY A 33 23.15 -43.22 -15.14
C GLY A 33 22.87 -44.17 -13.98
N ILE A 34 21.67 -44.11 -13.38
CA ILE A 34 21.25 -44.92 -12.23
C ILE A 34 20.79 -46.32 -12.70
N GLY A 35 20.32 -46.43 -13.93
CA GLY A 35 20.03 -47.69 -14.60
C GLY A 35 18.86 -47.62 -15.58
N SER A 36 18.76 -48.61 -16.45
CA SER A 36 17.60 -48.81 -17.32
C SER A 36 16.61 -49.77 -16.67
N TYR A 37 15.37 -49.32 -16.50
CA TYR A 37 14.33 -50.05 -15.78
C TYR A 37 13.06 -50.19 -16.63
N ALA A 38 12.32 -51.28 -16.41
CA ALA A 38 11.01 -51.44 -17.01
C ALA A 38 9.98 -50.49 -16.38
N ARG A 39 8.96 -50.10 -17.14
CA ARG A 39 7.84 -49.27 -16.64
C ARG A 39 7.11 -49.92 -15.46
N SER A 40 7.01 -51.25 -15.46
CA SER A 40 6.45 -52.02 -14.33
C SER A 40 7.25 -51.81 -13.06
N THR A 41 8.59 -51.86 -13.14
CA THR A 41 9.47 -51.66 -11.99
C THR A 41 9.35 -50.26 -11.42
N VAL A 42 9.21 -49.23 -12.26
CA VAL A 42 8.96 -47.86 -11.79
C VAL A 42 7.58 -47.76 -11.12
N ARG A 43 6.54 -48.38 -11.67
CA ARG A 43 5.22 -48.46 -11.01
C ARG A 43 5.29 -49.17 -9.66
N ASP A 44 6.06 -50.24 -9.56
CA ASP A 44 6.26 -50.95 -8.29
C ASP A 44 6.89 -50.04 -7.24
N TYR A 45 7.85 -49.19 -7.64
CA TYR A 45 8.45 -48.19 -6.74
C TYR A 45 7.46 -47.12 -6.29
N LEU A 46 6.55 -46.69 -7.17
CA LEU A 46 5.51 -45.69 -6.83
C LEU A 46 4.38 -46.28 -5.96
N ASN A 47 4.22 -47.60 -5.95
CA ASN A 47 3.26 -48.30 -5.09
C ASN A 47 3.81 -48.56 -3.68
N GLU A 48 5.10 -48.37 -3.44
CA GLU A 48 5.67 -48.43 -2.09
C GLU A 48 5.26 -47.17 -1.30
N GLN A 49 5.00 -47.30 0.01
CA GLN A 49 4.61 -46.16 0.83
C GLN A 49 5.67 -45.04 0.75
N PRO A 50 5.25 -43.77 0.59
CA PRO A 50 6.19 -42.66 0.63
C PRO A 50 6.91 -42.66 1.97
N LYS A 51 8.24 -42.62 1.92
CA LYS A 51 9.06 -42.52 3.14
C LYS A 51 8.78 -41.18 3.80
N GLU A 52 8.87 -41.12 5.13
CA GLU A 52 8.71 -39.88 5.91
C GLU A 52 9.53 -38.72 5.32
N GLU A 53 10.77 -38.96 4.90
CA GLU A 53 11.63 -37.97 4.24
C GLU A 53 11.02 -37.37 2.94
N VAL A 54 10.23 -38.14 2.20
CA VAL A 54 9.53 -37.66 0.99
C VAL A 54 8.30 -36.84 1.38
N ILE A 55 7.57 -37.26 2.41
CA ILE A 55 6.42 -36.53 2.95
C ILE A 55 6.88 -35.18 3.51
N GLU A 56 7.93 -35.16 4.31
CA GLU A 56 8.53 -33.94 4.86
C GLU A 56 8.99 -32.98 3.74
N ALA A 57 9.63 -33.52 2.68
CA ALA A 57 10.04 -32.70 1.54
C ALA A 57 8.86 -32.13 0.74
N ILE A 58 7.73 -32.86 0.65
CA ILE A 58 6.48 -32.36 0.05
C ILE A 58 5.92 -31.24 0.93
N GLU A 59 5.85 -31.44 2.24
CA GLU A 59 5.35 -30.44 3.19
C GLU A 59 6.20 -29.17 3.20
N GLN A 60 7.53 -29.28 3.16
CA GLN A 60 8.45 -28.16 3.04
C GLN A 60 8.24 -27.40 1.73
N ARG A 61 8.17 -28.08 0.58
CA ARG A 61 7.90 -27.41 -0.71
C ARG A 61 6.54 -26.73 -0.72
N HIS A 62 5.53 -27.34 -0.11
CA HIS A 62 4.20 -26.73 0.03
C HIS A 62 4.24 -25.51 0.97
N ALA A 63 5.02 -25.55 2.04
CA ALA A 63 5.22 -24.42 2.95
C ALA A 63 5.95 -23.26 2.26
N ASP A 64 7.00 -23.55 1.48
CA ASP A 64 7.73 -22.54 0.69
C ASP A 64 6.82 -21.84 -0.32
N VAL A 65 5.99 -22.62 -1.04
CA VAL A 65 5.02 -22.06 -1.99
C VAL A 65 3.99 -21.18 -1.28
N ARG A 66 3.49 -21.62 -0.12
CA ARG A 66 2.57 -20.80 0.70
C ARG A 66 3.21 -19.51 1.17
N LEU A 67 4.47 -19.57 1.60
CA LEU A 67 5.24 -18.40 2.03
C LEU A 67 5.43 -17.41 0.88
N GLN A 68 5.81 -17.88 -0.32
CA GLN A 68 5.94 -17.03 -1.51
C GLN A 68 4.63 -16.34 -1.89
N ILE A 69 3.51 -17.06 -1.80
CA ILE A 69 2.17 -16.48 -2.04
C ILE A 69 1.88 -15.42 -0.97
N ALA A 70 2.15 -15.70 0.30
CA ALA A 70 1.93 -14.78 1.40
C ALA A 70 2.77 -13.50 1.29
N GLU A 71 4.05 -13.62 0.90
CA GLU A 71 4.95 -12.49 0.64
C GLU A 71 4.45 -11.64 -0.54
N ARG A 72 3.99 -12.27 -1.62
CA ARG A 72 3.41 -11.56 -2.76
C ARG A 72 2.16 -10.76 -2.36
N GLU A 73 1.25 -11.37 -1.61
CA GLU A 73 0.03 -10.69 -1.17
C GLU A 73 0.33 -9.56 -0.16
N GLU A 74 1.35 -9.73 0.70
CA GLU A 74 1.85 -8.64 1.56
C GLU A 74 2.37 -7.45 0.75
N GLN A 75 3.16 -7.70 -0.31
CA GLN A 75 3.64 -6.62 -1.18
C GLN A 75 2.49 -5.87 -1.87
N LEU A 76 1.44 -6.60 -2.29
CA LEU A 76 0.26 -5.99 -2.89
C LEU A 76 -0.52 -5.16 -1.87
N TYR A 77 -0.67 -5.66 -0.63
CA TYR A 77 -1.27 -4.92 0.47
C TYR A 77 -0.50 -3.61 0.76
N GLN A 78 0.83 -3.66 0.87
CA GLN A 78 1.63 -2.46 1.13
C GLN A 78 1.51 -1.42 0.00
N ARG A 79 1.56 -1.85 -1.26
CA ARG A 79 1.34 -0.93 -2.40
C ARG A 79 -0.05 -0.29 -2.37
N ALA A 80 -1.09 -1.07 -2.07
CA ALA A 80 -2.46 -0.54 -1.98
C ALA A 80 -2.61 0.45 -0.81
N ARG A 81 -1.86 0.27 0.28
CA ARG A 81 -1.83 1.18 1.43
C ARG A 81 -1.07 2.48 1.11
N GLU A 82 0.08 2.39 0.47
CA GLU A 82 0.84 3.56 0.01
C GLU A 82 0.02 4.41 -0.97
N ALA A 83 -0.68 3.77 -1.91
CA ALA A 83 -1.57 4.45 -2.85
C ALA A 83 -2.77 5.13 -2.15
N GLU A 84 -3.32 4.54 -1.07
CA GLU A 84 -4.33 5.24 -0.26
C GLU A 84 -3.73 6.49 0.38
N LEU A 85 -2.55 6.39 1.00
CA LEU A 85 -1.89 7.50 1.70
C LEU A 85 -1.59 8.66 0.75
N GLU A 86 -1.01 8.40 -0.41
CA GLU A 86 -0.70 9.41 -1.43
C GLU A 86 -1.98 10.12 -1.92
N ALA A 87 -3.08 9.38 -2.09
CA ALA A 87 -4.39 9.93 -2.44
C ALA A 87 -5.07 10.70 -1.28
N THR A 88 -4.49 10.71 -0.09
CA THR A 88 -5.02 11.43 1.08
C THR A 88 -4.25 12.69 1.44
N GLU A 89 -3.15 13.00 0.75
CA GLU A 89 -2.32 14.16 1.08
C GLU A 89 -3.02 15.48 0.73
N ASP A 90 -3.16 16.35 1.74
CA ASP A 90 -3.76 17.67 1.59
C ASP A 90 -2.80 18.60 0.83
N GLN A 91 -3.20 19.10 -0.33
CA GLN A 91 -2.37 20.05 -1.08
C GLN A 91 -2.53 21.48 -0.50
N PRO A 92 -1.42 22.20 -0.25
CA PRO A 92 -1.50 23.57 0.24
C PRO A 92 -2.03 24.50 -0.86
N ILE A 93 -3.15 25.15 -0.57
CA ILE A 93 -3.66 26.24 -1.40
C ILE A 93 -2.87 27.49 -1.04
N VAL A 94 -2.16 28.01 -2.02
CA VAL A 94 -1.42 29.26 -1.92
C VAL A 94 -2.16 30.30 -2.72
N ARG A 95 -2.50 31.42 -2.08
CA ARG A 95 -3.05 32.59 -2.77
C ARG A 95 -1.99 33.67 -2.91
N VAL A 96 -2.17 34.51 -3.92
CA VAL A 96 -1.37 35.69 -4.18
C VAL A 96 -2.12 36.90 -3.63
N VAL A 97 -1.46 37.66 -2.75
CA VAL A 97 -2.01 38.92 -2.19
C VAL A 97 -1.02 40.07 -2.38
N PRO A 98 -1.49 41.32 -2.45
CA PRO A 98 -0.61 42.47 -2.58
C PRO A 98 0.30 42.56 -1.37
N LYS A 99 1.58 42.77 -1.60
CA LYS A 99 2.52 43.06 -0.53
C LYS A 99 2.17 44.43 0.05
N THR A 100 1.78 44.47 1.32
CA THR A 100 1.45 45.72 2.00
C THR A 100 2.61 46.22 2.87
N GLU A 101 2.64 47.54 3.07
CA GLU A 101 3.42 48.20 4.10
C GLU A 101 2.49 48.98 5.03
N ARG A 102 2.87 49.09 6.31
CA ARG A 102 2.10 49.85 7.29
C ARG A 102 2.68 51.23 7.50
N VAL A 103 1.82 52.26 7.47
CA VAL A 103 2.22 53.61 7.88
C VAL A 103 2.54 53.59 9.37
N ARG A 104 3.69 54.13 9.76
CA ARG A 104 4.09 54.16 11.18
C ARG A 104 3.04 54.89 12.03
N ARG A 105 2.71 54.32 13.18
CA ARG A 105 1.63 54.79 14.08
C ARG A 105 1.94 56.11 14.77
N ASP A 106 3.22 56.46 14.89
CA ASP A 106 3.73 57.69 15.51
C ASP A 106 3.73 58.90 14.56
N ARG A 107 3.27 58.72 13.33
CA ARG A 107 3.22 59.79 12.33
C ARG A 107 2.06 60.75 12.64
N GLU A 108 2.33 62.05 12.68
CA GLU A 108 1.31 63.08 12.98
C GLU A 108 0.39 63.40 11.79
N THR A 109 0.83 63.09 10.57
CA THR A 109 0.11 63.43 9.33
C THR A 109 -0.08 62.20 8.43
N PRO A 110 -1.20 62.11 7.68
CA PRO A 110 -1.42 61.03 6.72
C PRO A 110 -0.26 60.91 5.72
N LYS A 111 0.11 59.69 5.37
CA LYS A 111 1.08 59.43 4.31
C LYS A 111 0.37 59.53 2.96
N ARG A 112 0.97 60.25 2.01
CA ARG A 112 0.53 60.21 0.61
C ARG A 112 1.18 59.03 -0.09
N VAL A 113 0.37 58.24 -0.76
CA VAL A 113 0.79 57.07 -1.54
C VAL A 113 0.00 57.03 -2.84
N PRO A 114 0.49 56.33 -3.88
CA PRO A 114 -0.29 56.07 -5.07
C PRO A 114 -1.63 55.42 -4.72
N ASP A 115 -2.70 55.89 -5.34
CA ASP A 115 -4.05 55.35 -5.15
C ASP A 115 -4.21 54.03 -5.89
N TRP A 116 -5.03 53.14 -5.33
CA TRP A 116 -5.19 51.77 -5.82
C TRP A 116 -6.63 51.30 -5.70
N GLU A 117 -6.97 50.36 -6.58
CA GLU A 117 -8.25 49.66 -6.57
C GLU A 117 -8.02 48.14 -6.62
N ILE A 118 -8.96 47.40 -6.07
CA ILE A 118 -8.99 45.93 -6.20
C ILE A 118 -9.63 45.63 -7.55
N VAL A 119 -8.99 44.75 -8.31
CA VAL A 119 -9.48 44.29 -9.61
C VAL A 119 -10.46 43.15 -9.38
N ASP A 120 -11.71 43.33 -9.82
CA ASP A 120 -12.76 42.32 -9.70
C ASP A 120 -12.44 41.08 -10.54
N ILE A 121 -13.01 39.91 -10.15
CA ILE A 121 -12.75 38.62 -10.81
C ILE A 121 -13.15 38.65 -12.29
N ASP A 122 -14.23 39.36 -12.62
CA ASP A 122 -14.78 39.47 -13.98
C ASP A 122 -14.19 40.64 -14.79
N ASP A 123 -13.19 41.36 -14.24
CA ASP A 123 -12.58 42.50 -14.92
C ASP A 123 -11.69 42.01 -16.09
N PRO A 124 -11.87 42.55 -17.32
CA PRO A 124 -11.07 42.14 -18.49
C PRO A 124 -9.57 42.47 -18.36
N ASP A 125 -9.18 43.41 -17.50
CA ASP A 125 -7.79 43.77 -17.24
C ASP A 125 -7.16 42.86 -16.16
N ARG A 126 -7.91 41.87 -15.63
CA ARG A 126 -7.40 40.90 -14.67
C ARG A 126 -6.37 39.97 -15.30
N PRO A 127 -5.20 39.77 -14.70
CA PRO A 127 -4.16 38.91 -15.29
C PRO A 127 -4.61 37.46 -15.43
N GLU A 128 -4.30 36.83 -16.58
CA GLU A 128 -4.67 35.44 -16.89
C GLU A 128 -4.10 34.41 -15.91
N TRP A 129 -2.99 34.73 -15.23
CA TRP A 129 -2.36 33.84 -14.25
C TRP A 129 -3.08 33.83 -12.90
N ALA A 130 -3.95 34.81 -12.62
CA ALA A 130 -4.57 34.96 -11.31
C ALA A 130 -5.77 34.00 -11.17
N SER A 131 -5.80 33.23 -10.09
CA SER A 131 -6.92 32.39 -9.70
C SER A 131 -8.01 33.19 -8.99
N GLU A 132 -9.25 32.71 -8.92
CA GLU A 132 -10.37 33.38 -8.23
C GLU A 132 -10.10 33.77 -6.77
N ARG A 133 -9.13 33.12 -6.12
CA ARG A 133 -8.75 33.37 -4.72
C ARG A 133 -7.70 34.46 -4.54
N ASP A 134 -7.08 34.88 -5.63
CA ASP A 134 -6.00 35.88 -5.61
C ASP A 134 -6.58 37.29 -5.51
N VAL A 135 -5.97 38.10 -4.65
CA VAL A 135 -6.33 39.51 -4.49
C VAL A 135 -5.42 40.32 -5.40
N ILE A 136 -5.99 40.80 -6.50
CA ILE A 136 -5.29 41.59 -7.51
C ILE A 136 -5.62 43.08 -7.28
N VAL A 137 -4.60 43.93 -7.36
CA VAL A 137 -4.76 45.37 -7.26
C VAL A 137 -4.18 46.06 -8.49
N ARG A 138 -4.70 47.24 -8.81
CA ARG A 138 -4.19 48.14 -9.85
C ARG A 138 -3.98 49.52 -9.25
N PHE A 139 -2.89 50.18 -9.62
CA PHE A 139 -2.67 51.59 -9.27
C PHE A 139 -3.30 52.49 -10.33
N THR A 140 -4.08 53.48 -9.89
CA THR A 140 -4.86 54.36 -10.77
C THR A 140 -4.05 55.53 -11.31
N GLY A 141 -2.88 55.81 -10.72
CA GLY A 141 -2.01 56.94 -11.06
C GLY A 141 -2.29 58.21 -10.27
N ASP A 142 -3.38 58.23 -9.48
CA ASP A 142 -3.70 59.29 -8.54
C ASP A 142 -2.97 59.10 -7.20
N GLU A 143 -3.07 60.08 -6.28
CA GLU A 143 -2.56 59.96 -4.91
C GLU A 143 -3.72 59.87 -3.91
N THR A 144 -3.60 58.96 -2.95
CA THR A 144 -4.50 58.85 -1.80
C THR A 144 -3.77 59.12 -0.48
N ARG A 145 -4.53 59.37 0.59
CA ARG A 145 -4.00 59.64 1.93
C ARG A 145 -4.33 58.47 2.85
N VAL A 146 -3.28 57.82 3.34
CA VAL A 146 -3.37 56.68 4.27
C VAL A 146 -2.99 57.14 5.67
N GLN A 147 -3.84 56.84 6.65
CA GLN A 147 -3.68 57.29 8.03
C GLN A 147 -2.55 56.55 8.75
N PRO A 148 -2.00 57.12 9.83
CA PRO A 148 -1.07 56.40 10.70
C PRO A 148 -1.65 55.07 11.20
N GLY A 149 -0.90 53.98 11.01
CA GLY A 149 -1.32 52.64 11.39
C GLY A 149 -2.08 51.84 10.32
N GLU A 150 -2.53 52.47 9.24
CA GLU A 150 -3.16 51.79 8.10
C GLU A 150 -2.12 51.17 7.16
N GLU A 151 -2.56 50.17 6.39
CA GLU A 151 -1.76 49.46 5.40
C GLU A 151 -2.07 49.92 3.98
N TYR A 152 -1.06 49.88 3.12
CA TYR A 152 -1.19 50.22 1.71
C TYR A 152 -0.34 49.25 0.87
N PRO A 153 -0.77 48.91 -0.37
CA PRO A 153 0.00 48.06 -1.26
C PRO A 153 1.27 48.75 -1.76
N VAL A 154 2.33 47.97 -1.92
CA VAL A 154 3.64 48.48 -2.37
C VAL A 154 3.72 48.43 -3.89
N GLN A 155 3.97 49.60 -4.48
CA GLN A 155 4.28 49.74 -5.91
C GLN A 155 5.77 49.44 -6.18
N ALA A 156 6.04 48.71 -7.26
CA ALA A 156 7.38 48.51 -7.80
C ALA A 156 7.85 49.72 -8.62
N VAL A 157 9.13 49.74 -8.98
CA VAL A 157 9.76 50.87 -9.69
C VAL A 157 9.15 51.08 -11.09
N ASP A 158 8.64 50.02 -11.70
CA ASP A 158 7.96 50.04 -13.00
C ASP A 158 6.48 50.45 -12.91
N GLY A 159 5.97 50.77 -11.71
CA GLY A 159 4.58 51.14 -11.49
C GLY A 159 3.65 49.95 -11.20
N SER A 160 4.13 48.71 -11.29
CA SER A 160 3.33 47.51 -11.05
C SER A 160 3.16 47.20 -9.56
N PRO A 161 2.08 46.51 -9.15
CA PRO A 161 1.92 46.03 -7.77
C PRO A 161 2.88 44.89 -7.44
N ARG A 162 3.44 44.92 -6.23
CA ARG A 162 4.20 43.78 -5.68
C ARG A 162 3.26 42.83 -4.97
N TYR A 163 3.49 41.53 -5.16
CA TYR A 163 2.72 40.48 -4.52
C TYR A 163 3.57 39.61 -3.60
N THR A 164 2.91 38.97 -2.64
CA THR A 164 3.45 37.88 -1.83
C THR A 164 2.53 36.67 -1.92
N LYS A 165 3.10 35.49 -1.68
CA LYS A 165 2.35 34.24 -1.58
C LYS A 165 1.98 34.00 -0.12
N GLU A 166 0.71 33.81 0.14
CA GLU A 166 0.19 33.44 1.47
C GLU A 166 -0.48 32.09 1.42
N PHE A 167 -0.34 31.35 2.51
CA PHE A 167 -1.09 30.13 2.72
C PHE A 167 -2.57 30.47 2.98
N ASP A 168 -3.46 30.05 2.08
CA ASP A 168 -4.90 30.29 2.18
C ASP A 168 -5.63 29.12 2.88
N GLY A 169 -5.06 27.92 2.80
CA GLY A 169 -5.60 26.73 3.46
C GLY A 169 -5.08 25.44 2.85
N LEU A 170 -5.67 24.32 3.26
CA LEU A 170 -5.45 23.01 2.66
C LEU A 170 -6.64 22.67 1.76
N GLN A 171 -6.38 22.37 0.49
CA GLN A 171 -7.36 21.68 -0.33
C GLN A 171 -7.25 20.22 0.04
N ARG A 172 -8.26 19.72 0.76
CA ARG A 172 -8.57 18.31 0.64
C ARG A 172 -8.97 18.11 -0.80
N ASP A 173 -8.15 17.44 -1.60
CA ASP A 173 -8.69 16.70 -2.74
C ASP A 173 -9.82 15.88 -2.14
N GLN A 174 -11.08 16.22 -2.46
CA GLN A 174 -12.20 15.46 -1.95
C GLN A 174 -11.96 14.04 -2.44
N PRO A 175 -11.58 13.11 -1.56
CA PRO A 175 -11.27 11.79 -2.00
C PRO A 175 -12.61 11.19 -2.36
N ASP A 176 -12.75 10.71 -3.58
CA ASP A 176 -13.92 9.95 -3.99
C ASP A 176 -14.14 8.88 -2.92
N ARG A 177 -15.17 9.04 -2.07
CA ARG A 177 -15.40 8.12 -0.94
C ARG A 177 -15.47 6.67 -1.44
N LYS A 178 -15.90 6.52 -2.70
CA LYS A 178 -15.94 5.27 -3.43
C LYS A 178 -14.54 4.72 -3.72
N SER A 179 -13.56 5.54 -4.11
CA SER A 179 -12.19 5.08 -4.38
C SER A 179 -11.51 4.61 -3.10
N ARG A 180 -11.68 5.32 -1.97
CA ARG A 180 -11.18 4.85 -0.66
C ARG A 180 -11.85 3.56 -0.21
N ALA A 181 -13.15 3.42 -0.41
CA ALA A 181 -13.86 2.18 -0.09
C ALA A 181 -13.36 1.00 -0.94
N MET A 182 -13.10 1.21 -2.23
CA MET A 182 -12.51 0.18 -3.10
C MET A 182 -11.08 -0.17 -2.68
N ALA A 183 -10.22 0.83 -2.39
CA ALA A 183 -8.86 0.58 -1.95
C ALA A 183 -8.81 -0.25 -0.65
N ARG A 184 -9.71 0.04 0.31
CA ARG A 184 -9.84 -0.77 1.53
C ARG A 184 -10.35 -2.17 1.26
N GLN A 185 -11.27 -2.33 0.31
CA GLN A 185 -11.75 -3.65 -0.11
C GLN A 185 -10.62 -4.47 -0.75
N GLU A 186 -9.79 -3.87 -1.59
CA GLU A 186 -8.61 -4.52 -2.19
C GLU A 186 -7.58 -4.90 -1.12
N GLN A 187 -7.27 -3.99 -0.19
CA GLN A 187 -6.40 -4.27 0.96
C GLN A 187 -6.91 -5.46 1.79
N SER A 188 -8.21 -5.51 2.12
CA SER A 188 -8.81 -6.66 2.81
C SER A 188 -8.72 -7.94 2.00
N SER A 189 -8.90 -7.88 0.67
CA SER A 189 -8.76 -9.05 -0.20
C SER A 189 -7.35 -9.64 -0.17
N HIS A 190 -6.32 -8.79 -0.20
CA HIS A 190 -4.92 -9.24 -0.14
C HIS A 190 -4.56 -9.83 1.23
N LEU A 191 -5.03 -9.22 2.32
CA LEU A 191 -4.84 -9.77 3.67
C LEU A 191 -5.54 -11.13 3.84
N GLN A 192 -6.74 -11.29 3.29
CA GLN A 192 -7.45 -12.56 3.32
C GLN A 192 -6.70 -13.64 2.51
N ALA A 193 -6.30 -13.33 1.27
CA ALA A 193 -5.53 -14.25 0.44
C ALA A 193 -4.19 -14.66 1.08
N LYS A 194 -3.51 -13.72 1.75
CA LYS A 194 -2.31 -14.00 2.55
C LYS A 194 -2.61 -14.98 3.70
N GLY A 195 -3.67 -14.74 4.46
CA GLY A 195 -4.06 -15.62 5.57
C GLY A 195 -4.53 -17.00 5.09
N ASP A 196 -5.18 -17.09 3.93
CA ASP A 196 -5.57 -18.36 3.30
C ASP A 196 -4.34 -19.16 2.87
N ALA A 197 -3.33 -18.50 2.29
CA ALA A 197 -2.07 -19.12 1.92
C ALA A 197 -1.32 -19.65 3.15
N LEU A 198 -1.27 -18.87 4.23
CA LEU A 198 -0.65 -19.27 5.50
C LEU A 198 -1.50 -20.26 6.32
N GLY A 199 -2.76 -20.49 5.93
CA GLY A 199 -3.68 -21.38 6.63
C GLY A 199 -4.25 -20.82 7.93
N VAL A 200 -4.16 -19.50 8.15
CA VAL A 200 -4.66 -18.80 9.34
C VAL A 200 -6.20 -18.84 9.42
N TYR A 201 -6.88 -18.77 8.27
CA TYR A 201 -8.35 -18.75 8.18
C TYR A 201 -8.99 -20.10 7.87
N LYS A 202 -8.21 -21.20 7.91
CA LYS A 202 -8.82 -22.53 7.92
C LYS A 202 -9.50 -22.76 9.27
N GLU A 203 -10.78 -22.40 9.33
CA GLU A 203 -11.67 -22.85 10.39
C GLU A 203 -11.62 -24.38 10.50
N ARG A 204 -11.65 -24.85 11.74
CA ARG A 204 -11.81 -26.24 12.17
C ARG A 204 -12.46 -27.10 11.09
N VAL A 205 -11.74 -28.11 10.63
CA VAL A 205 -12.35 -29.28 10.02
C VAL A 205 -13.41 -29.79 11.00
N GLU A 206 -14.69 -29.64 10.67
CA GLU A 206 -15.76 -30.42 11.30
C GLU A 206 -15.48 -31.89 10.98
N LEU A 207 -14.79 -32.55 11.92
CA LEU A 207 -14.46 -33.98 11.91
C LEU A 207 -15.73 -34.79 12.20
N GLU A 208 -16.61 -34.92 11.22
CA GLU A 208 -17.60 -35.99 11.19
C GLU A 208 -17.23 -36.96 10.05
N GLY A 209 -16.41 -37.96 10.37
CA GLY A 209 -16.15 -39.10 9.47
C GLY A 209 -14.68 -39.39 9.15
N SER A 210 -13.98 -40.00 10.11
CA SER A 210 -12.79 -40.85 9.94
C SER A 210 -11.83 -40.56 8.78
N LEU A 211 -10.79 -39.76 9.03
CA LEU A 211 -9.45 -40.10 8.59
C LEU A 211 -8.44 -39.30 9.42
N GLU A 212 -7.63 -40.04 10.18
CA GLU A 212 -6.52 -39.54 10.98
C GLU A 212 -5.57 -38.74 10.08
N THR A 213 -5.50 -37.43 10.30
CA THR A 213 -4.36 -36.60 9.89
C THR A 213 -3.99 -35.71 11.07
N GLU A 214 -2.91 -36.08 11.75
CA GLU A 214 -2.19 -35.21 12.67
C GLU A 214 -1.60 -34.05 11.86
N SER A 215 -2.38 -32.99 11.67
CA SER A 215 -1.85 -31.67 11.27
C SER A 215 -1.64 -30.83 12.53
N THR A 216 -0.81 -31.32 13.45
CA THR A 216 -0.22 -30.48 14.50
C THR A 216 1.01 -29.78 13.92
N VAL A 217 0.78 -28.71 13.16
CA VAL A 217 1.84 -27.72 12.96
C VAL A 217 2.01 -27.03 14.31
N GLY A 218 3.04 -27.44 15.03
CA GLY A 218 3.51 -26.74 16.22
C GLY A 218 4.03 -25.38 15.79
N LEU A 219 3.15 -24.38 15.70
CA LEU A 219 3.56 -22.99 15.68
C LEU A 219 4.47 -22.77 16.90
N ASP A 220 5.61 -22.12 16.70
CA ASP A 220 6.45 -21.66 17.79
C ASP A 220 5.63 -20.76 18.73
N GLU A 221 5.97 -20.75 20.01
CA GLU A 221 5.16 -20.06 21.03
C GLU A 221 5.11 -18.55 20.78
N GLU A 222 6.14 -17.98 20.15
CA GLU A 222 6.24 -16.57 19.76
C GLU A 222 5.22 -16.22 18.66
N THR A 223 5.09 -17.04 17.62
CA THR A 223 4.09 -16.85 16.56
C THR A 223 2.66 -17.04 17.06
N LYS A 224 2.44 -17.97 18.01
CA LYS A 224 1.12 -18.11 18.67
C LYS A 224 0.79 -16.90 19.54
N GLU A 225 1.79 -16.32 20.20
CA GLU A 225 1.62 -15.15 21.04
C GLU A 225 1.28 -13.91 20.20
N ILE A 226 1.98 -13.70 19.08
CA ILE A 226 1.67 -12.63 18.12
C ILE A 226 0.26 -12.80 17.55
N ALA A 227 -0.12 -14.01 17.13
CA ALA A 227 -1.48 -14.27 16.62
C ALA A 227 -2.56 -14.02 17.68
N ARG A 228 -2.29 -14.37 18.95
CA ARG A 228 -3.20 -14.10 20.07
C ARG A 228 -3.27 -12.60 20.41
N GLU A 229 -2.16 -11.88 20.31
CA GLU A 229 -2.09 -10.44 20.56
C GLU A 229 -2.87 -9.67 19.50
N VAL A 230 -2.65 -9.97 18.22
CA VAL A 230 -3.38 -9.37 17.09
C VAL A 230 -4.89 -9.65 17.16
N LEU A 231 -5.27 -10.87 17.55
CA LEU A 231 -6.69 -11.20 17.76
C LEU A 231 -7.26 -10.48 18.99
N ARG A 232 -6.50 -10.38 20.08
CA ARG A 232 -6.95 -9.67 21.28
C ARG A 232 -7.15 -8.19 21.01
N GLU A 233 -6.27 -7.54 20.26
CA GLU A 233 -6.38 -6.15 19.85
C GLU A 233 -7.65 -5.91 19.00
N ARG A 234 -7.95 -6.83 18.07
CA ARG A 234 -9.14 -6.80 17.24
C ARG A 234 -10.46 -6.98 18.01
N TYR A 235 -10.44 -7.77 19.08
CA TYR A 235 -11.63 -8.01 19.92
C TYR A 235 -11.70 -7.12 21.17
N SER A 236 -10.63 -6.39 21.51
CA SER A 236 -10.64 -5.39 22.60
C SER A 236 -11.11 -4.01 22.14
N GLU A 237 -11.00 -3.68 20.85
CA GLU A 237 -11.61 -2.46 20.30
C GLU A 237 -13.12 -2.57 20.02
N GLY A 238 -13.73 -3.71 20.35
CA GLY A 238 -15.16 -4.00 20.11
C GLY A 238 -16.07 -3.98 21.35
N ASP A 239 -15.55 -3.69 22.55
CA ASP A 239 -16.34 -3.74 23.80
C ASP A 239 -16.23 -2.47 24.64
N ASP A 240 -16.17 -1.31 23.99
CA ASP A 240 -16.45 -0.02 24.62
C ASP A 240 -17.59 0.70 23.87
N GLY A 241 -18.83 0.33 24.21
CA GLY A 241 -19.99 1.23 24.17
C GLY A 241 -21.14 0.87 23.22
N GLU A 242 -22.08 0.03 23.68
CA GLU A 242 -23.46 0.38 24.11
C GLU A 242 -24.30 -0.89 24.37
#